data_AF-A0A8T5SGX0-F1
#
_entry.id   AF-A0A8T5SGX0-F1
#
_cell.length_a   1.000
_cell.length_b   1.000
_cell.length_c   1.000
_cell.angle_alpha   90.00
_cell.angle_beta   90.00
_cell.angle_gamma   90.00
#
_symmetry.space_group_name_H-M   'P 1'
#
loop_
_entity.id
_entity.type
_entity.pdbx_description
1 polymer ?
#
loop_
_entity_poly.entity_id
_entity_poly.type
_entity_poly.pdbx_seq_one_letter_code
_entity_poly.pdbx_strand_id
1 'polypeptide(L)' 'CKATEVIEYPDSIECPKCLLEFDKRHIGVIPDDEILTFGETGAFIDGFEELKDPKTAKRFFDSIMDDLEDDC' A
#
# COMPACT_ATOMS: atom_id res chain seq x y z
N CYS A 1 4.59 -0.15 -15.96
CA CYS A 1 4.25 -0.39 -17.39
C CYS A 1 4.93 0.67 -18.26
N LYS A 2 5.44 0.37 -19.46
CA LYS A 2 6.22 1.33 -20.31
C LYS A 2 5.34 2.43 -20.94
N ALA A 3 4.48 3.07 -20.16
CA ALA A 3 3.64 4.17 -20.61
C ALA A 3 4.49 5.44 -20.75
N THR A 4 4.32 6.15 -21.87
CA THR A 4 4.97 7.44 -22.16
C THR A 4 4.14 8.63 -21.70
N GLU A 5 2.89 8.41 -21.32
CA GLU A 5 1.94 9.43 -20.89
C GLU A 5 1.36 9.03 -19.53
N VAL A 6 1.40 9.97 -18.60
CA VAL A 6 0.80 9.88 -17.26
C VAL A 6 0.03 11.17 -17.00
N ILE A 7 -1.03 11.09 -16.19
CA ILE A 7 -1.80 12.25 -15.75
C ILE A 7 -1.28 12.62 -14.37
N GLU A 8 -0.84 13.87 -14.20
CA GLU A 8 -0.37 14.36 -12.91
C GLU A 8 -1.45 15.15 -12.18
N TYR A 9 -1.75 14.72 -10.96
CA TYR A 9 -2.55 15.47 -9.99
C TYR A 9 -1.61 16.10 -8.94
N PRO A 10 -2.12 16.98 -8.06
CA PRO A 10 -1.29 17.61 -7.02
C PRO A 10 -0.57 16.59 -6.14
N ASP A 11 -1.29 15.55 -5.70
CA ASP A 11 -0.79 14.56 -4.72
C ASP A 11 -0.57 13.15 -5.31
N SER A 12 -1.01 12.90 -6.56
CA SER A 12 -0.92 11.59 -7.18
C SER A 12 -0.55 11.65 -8.67
N ILE A 13 -0.17 10.50 -9.22
CA ILE A 13 0.09 10.28 -10.65
C ILE A 13 -0.76 9.10 -11.10
N GLU A 14 -1.53 9.29 -12.16
CA GLU A 14 -2.34 8.24 -12.76
C GLU A 14 -1.71 7.77 -14.07
N CYS A 15 -1.64 6.46 -14.26
CA CYS A 15 -1.29 5.85 -15.53
C CYS A 15 -2.58 5.45 -16.28
N PRO A 16 -3.06 6.24 -17.26
CA PRO A 16 -4.34 5.97 -17.93
C PRO A 16 -4.30 4.66 -18.74
N LYS A 17 -3.11 4.20 -19.12
CA LYS A 17 -2.91 2.91 -19.80
C LYS A 17 -3.14 1.72 -18.88
N CYS A 18 -2.76 1.85 -17.62
CA CYS A 18 -2.78 0.79 -16.63
C CYS A 18 -3.95 0.94 -15.66
N LEU A 19 -4.66 2.08 -15.72
CA LEU A 19 -5.76 2.48 -14.84
C LEU A 19 -5.36 2.36 -13.36
N LEU A 20 -4.11 2.72 -13.07
CA LEU A 20 -3.52 2.71 -11.74
C LEU A 20 -3.18 4.14 -11.33
N GLU A 21 -3.48 4.47 -10.08
CA GLU A 21 -3.13 5.73 -9.44
C GLU A 21 -2.08 5.49 -8.36
N PHE A 22 -1.08 6.37 -8.29
CA PHE A 22 0.05 6.28 -7.39
C PHE A 22 0.18 7.58 -6.59
N ASP A 23 0.24 7.49 -5.26
CA ASP A 23 0.47 8.65 -4.39
C ASP A 23 1.94 9.11 -4.50
N LYS A 24 2.15 10.39 -4.83
CA LYS A 24 3.48 10.98 -5.01
C LYS A 24 4.36 10.88 -3.76
N ARG A 25 3.78 10.74 -2.57
CA ARG A 25 4.53 10.55 -1.30
C ARG A 25 5.27 9.23 -1.23
N HIS A 26 4.84 8.24 -2.01
CA HIS A 26 5.39 6.88 -1.98
C HIS A 26 6.25 6.54 -3.20
N ILE A 27 6.19 7.36 -4.27
CA ILE A 27 6.98 7.20 -5.48
C ILE A 27 8.47 7.40 -5.18
N GLY A 28 9.28 6.36 -5.41
CA GLY A 28 10.74 6.39 -5.21
C GLY A 28 11.22 6.22 -3.75
N VAL A 29 10.29 6.15 -2.80
CA VAL A 29 10.57 5.85 -1.38
C VAL A 29 10.40 4.36 -1.09
N ILE A 30 9.42 3.74 -1.76
CA ILE A 30 9.03 2.34 -1.59
C ILE A 30 9.29 1.62 -2.92
N PRO A 31 9.81 0.38 -2.92
CA PRO A 31 9.91 -0.44 -4.12
C PRO A 31 8.57 -0.51 -4.86
N ASP A 32 8.58 -0.44 -6.20
CA ASP A 32 7.35 -0.39 -7.01
C ASP A 32 6.39 -1.57 -6.75
N ASP A 33 6.93 -2.72 -6.37
CA ASP A 33 6.24 -3.94 -5.98
C ASP A 33 5.59 -3.88 -4.59
N GLU A 34 6.03 -2.97 -3.74
CA GLU A 34 5.50 -2.75 -2.39
C GLU A 34 4.56 -1.52 -2.29
N ILE A 35 4.52 -0.65 -3.31
CA ILE A 35 3.67 0.56 -3.31
C ILE A 35 2.18 0.21 -3.25
N LEU A 36 1.76 -0.78 -4.04
CA LEU A 36 0.38 -1.28 -4.03
C LEU A 36 0.05 -1.87 -2.65
N THR A 37 0.97 -2.66 -2.10
CA THR A 37 0.84 -3.29 -0.78
C THR A 37 0.73 -2.25 0.33
N PHE A 38 1.50 -1.16 0.29
CA PHE A 38 1.42 -0.09 1.30
C PHE A 38 0.10 0.70 1.20
N GLY A 39 -0.36 1.00 -0.01
CA GLY A 39 -1.66 1.67 -0.23
C GLY A 39 -2.84 0.80 0.22
N GLU A 40 -2.83 -0.49 -0.11
CA GLU A 40 -3.83 -1.46 0.32
C GLU A 40 -3.78 -1.68 1.83
N THR A 41 -2.58 -1.76 2.41
CA THR A 41 -2.40 -1.90 3.86
C THR A 41 -2.87 -0.64 4.60
N GLY A 42 -2.59 0.54 4.07
CA GLY A 42 -3.07 1.81 4.64
C GLY A 42 -4.59 1.92 4.60
N ALA A 43 -5.22 1.62 3.46
CA ALA A 43 -6.67 1.59 3.32
C ALA A 43 -7.32 0.52 4.21
N PHE A 44 -6.68 -0.64 4.36
CA PHE A 44 -7.11 -1.69 5.28
C PHE A 44 -7.04 -1.21 6.74
N ILE A 45 -5.91 -0.65 7.18
CA ILE A 45 -5.74 -0.09 8.53
C ILE A 45 -6.74 1.02 8.80
N ASP A 46 -6.98 1.93 7.86
CA ASP A 46 -7.95 3.02 8.01
C ASP A 46 -9.40 2.52 8.13
N GLY A 47 -9.70 1.35 7.54
CA GLY A 47 -10.99 0.68 7.66
C GLY A 47 -11.27 0.09 9.05
N PHE A 48 -10.22 -0.11 9.88
CA PHE A 48 -10.34 -0.64 11.23
C PHE A 48 -9.80 0.37 12.24
N GLU A 49 -10.70 1.06 12.93
CA GLU A 49 -10.35 2.11 13.91
C GLU A 49 -9.41 1.59 15.03
N GLU A 50 -9.50 0.30 15.35
CA GLU A 50 -8.63 -0.39 16.31
C GLU A 50 -7.17 -0.53 15.84
N LEU A 51 -6.93 -0.57 14.52
CA LEU A 51 -5.60 -0.65 13.91
C LEU A 51 -4.92 0.72 13.79
N LYS A 52 -5.60 1.81 14.16
CA LYS A 52 -4.96 3.13 14.32
C LYS A 52 -4.03 3.19 15.53
N ASP A 53 -4.23 2.30 16.51
CA ASP A 53 -3.26 2.13 17.60
C ASP A 53 -2.09 1.27 17.12
N PRO A 54 -0.84 1.78 17.19
CA PRO A 54 0.32 1.09 16.65
C PRO A 54 0.66 -0.23 17.37
N LYS A 55 0.24 -0.43 18.63
CA LYS A 55 0.42 -1.72 19.32
C LYS A 55 -0.60 -2.74 18.82
N THR A 56 -1.84 -2.32 18.60
CA THR A 56 -2.89 -3.20 18.06
C THR A 56 -2.58 -3.58 16.61
N ALA A 57 -2.15 -2.62 15.78
CA ALA A 57 -1.67 -2.88 14.42
C ALA A 57 -0.54 -3.91 14.41
N LYS A 58 0.49 -3.70 15.25
CA LYS A 58 1.62 -4.62 15.33
C LYS A 58 1.18 -6.04 15.73
N ARG A 59 0.33 -6.20 16.75
CA ARG A 59 -0.17 -7.53 17.15
C ARG A 59 -0.97 -8.21 16.04
N PHE A 60 -1.75 -7.44 15.29
CA PHE A 60 -2.54 -7.95 14.18
C PHE A 60 -1.64 -8.46 13.04
N PHE A 61 -0.64 -7.67 12.64
CA PHE A 61 0.32 -8.11 11.63
C PHE A 61 1.18 -9.28 12.10
N ASP A 62 1.66 -9.24 13.35
CA ASP A 62 2.42 -10.35 13.94
C ASP A 62 1.57 -11.65 13.92
N SER A 63 0.26 -11.59 14.24
CA SER A 63 -0.62 -12.77 14.16
C SER A 63 -0.85 -13.30 12.74
N ILE A 64 -0.88 -12.43 11.73
CA ILE A 64 -1.00 -12.84 10.32
C ILE A 64 0.30 -13.52 9.85
N MET A 65 1.44 -12.99 10.26
CA MET A 65 2.75 -13.54 9.90
C MET A 65 2.98 -14.90 10.57
N ASP A 66 2.61 -15.03 11.85
CA ASP A 66 2.66 -16.31 12.57
C ASP A 66 1.77 -17.37 11.87
N ASP A 67 0.55 -17.02 11.47
CA ASP A 67 -0.35 -17.92 10.72
C ASP A 67 0.22 -18.33 9.35
N LEU A 68 1.00 -17.46 8.70
CA LEU A 68 1.64 -17.75 7.40
C LEU A 68 2.91 -18.59 7.52
N GLU A 69 3.64 -18.50 8.64
CA GLU A 69 4.83 -19.31 8.91
C GLU A 69 4.49 -20.76 9.28
N ASP A 70 3.31 -21.01 9.87
CA ASP A 70 2.85 -22.36 10.25
C ASP A 70 2.39 -23.21 9.03
N ASP A 71 2.26 -22.62 7.84
CA ASP A 71 1.83 -23.28 6.58
C ASP A 71 3.01 -23.70 5.65
N CYS A 72 4.27 -23.70 6.14
CA CYS A 72 5.47 -24.13 5.40
C CYS A 72 6.00 -25.53 5.74
#